data_AF-A0A379E4I9-F1
#
_entry.id   AF-A0A379E4I9-F1
#
_cell.length_a   1.000
_cell.length_b   1.000
_cell.length_c   1.000
_cell.angle_alpha   90.00
_cell.angle_beta   90.00
_cell.angle_gamma   90.00
#
_symmetry.space_group_name_H-M   'P 1'
#
loop_
_entity.id
_entity.type
_entity.pdbx_description
1 polymer ?
#
loop_
_entity_poly.entity_id
_entity_poly.type
_entity_poly.pdbx_seq_one_letter_code
_entity_poly.pdbx_strand_id
1 'polypeptide(L)'
;MMRILKVASICFLMIFASHSEASARGDGFDWEPVMNAIIQIESKGNAAAVNGPYVGVLQISPVLVKECNNILRSSGSKKRYSLSDRFSAAKSKEMFVIIQSFHNPLNSIERAIRLWSGGIRYSVSKTQAYLRKVMRRMN
;
A
#
# COMPACT_ATOMS: atom_id res chain seq x y z
N MET A 1 3.92 -57.35 38.25
CA MET A 1 4.09 -56.48 39.44
C MET A 1 4.86 -55.23 39.00
N MET A 2 4.23 -54.05 39.10
CA MET A 2 4.73 -52.66 38.88
C MET A 2 5.67 -52.38 37.69
N ARG A 3 5.19 -51.70 36.63
CA ARG A 3 5.20 -50.22 36.46
C ARG A 3 6.61 -49.61 36.51
N ILE A 4 7.06 -48.99 35.42
CA ILE A 4 7.48 -47.57 35.35
C ILE A 4 7.70 -47.20 33.87
N LEU A 5 6.86 -46.27 33.41
CA LEU A 5 6.97 -45.52 32.17
C LEU A 5 8.33 -44.80 32.12
N LYS A 6 9.13 -45.01 31.07
CA LYS A 6 10.20 -44.06 30.73
C LYS A 6 9.82 -43.34 29.46
N VAL A 7 9.22 -42.18 29.73
CA VAL A 7 8.87 -41.05 28.87
C VAL A 7 9.73 -40.96 27.61
N ALA A 8 9.07 -41.05 26.46
CA ALA A 8 9.62 -40.66 25.17
C ALA A 8 9.92 -39.15 25.20
N SER A 9 11.19 -38.78 25.23
CA SER A 9 11.61 -37.38 25.08
C SER A 9 11.80 -37.10 23.59
N ILE A 10 10.69 -37.03 22.84
CA ILE A 10 10.68 -36.45 21.51
C ILE A 10 10.54 -34.93 21.72
N CYS A 11 11.68 -34.27 21.90
CA CYS A 11 11.76 -32.82 21.78
C CYS A 11 11.56 -32.46 20.30
N PHE A 12 10.31 -32.43 19.85
CA PHE A 12 9.94 -31.81 18.58
C PHE A 12 10.01 -30.30 18.78
N LEU A 13 11.21 -29.74 18.64
CA LEU A 13 11.44 -28.31 18.55
C LEU A 13 10.78 -27.84 17.24
N MET A 14 9.50 -27.49 17.30
CA MET A 14 8.89 -26.62 16.28
C MET A 14 9.50 -25.24 16.43
N ILE A 15 10.65 -25.06 15.79
CA ILE A 15 11.10 -23.73 15.42
C ILE A 15 10.06 -23.26 14.40
N PHE A 16 9.09 -22.47 14.87
CA PHE A 16 8.33 -21.59 14.00
C PHE A 16 9.34 -20.64 13.38
N ALA A 17 9.91 -21.03 12.24
CA ALA A 17 10.59 -20.12 11.36
C ALA A 17 9.51 -19.16 10.88
N SER A 18 9.48 -17.97 11.51
CA SER A 18 8.76 -16.82 11.00
C SER A 18 9.18 -16.66 9.54
N HIS A 19 8.33 -17.10 8.61
CA HIS A 19 8.51 -16.81 7.21
C HIS A 19 8.22 -15.33 7.07
N SER A 20 9.26 -14.51 7.22
CA SER A 20 9.32 -13.24 6.52
C SER A 20 9.33 -13.61 5.04
N GLU A 21 8.16 -13.71 4.43
CA GLU A 21 8.04 -13.74 2.98
C GLU A 21 8.48 -12.36 2.47
N ALA A 22 9.78 -12.13 2.43
CA ALA A 22 10.38 -11.17 1.54
C ALA A 22 10.17 -11.75 0.13
N SER A 23 8.95 -11.57 -0.39
CA SER A 23 8.63 -11.82 -1.79
C SER A 23 9.69 -11.08 -2.60
N ALA A 24 10.51 -11.82 -3.35
CA ALA A 24 11.46 -11.26 -4.28
C ALA A 24 10.69 -10.39 -5.29
N ARG A 25 10.64 -9.08 -5.03
CA ARG A 25 10.01 -8.11 -5.93
C ARG A 25 11.00 -7.85 -7.05
N GLY A 26 10.67 -8.28 -8.26
CA GLY A 26 11.45 -7.95 -9.46
C GLY A 26 11.64 -6.44 -9.54
N ASP A 27 12.92 -6.02 -9.68
CA ASP A 27 13.52 -4.73 -10.06
C ASP A 27 12.84 -3.36 -9.73
N GLY A 28 11.72 -3.34 -9.02
CA GLY A 28 10.90 -2.17 -8.76
C GLY A 28 11.16 -1.57 -7.36
N PHE A 29 10.96 -0.26 -7.26
CA PHE A 29 11.02 0.48 -5.99
C PHE A 29 9.99 -0.07 -4.99
N ASP A 30 10.43 -0.31 -3.74
CA ASP A 30 9.55 -0.83 -2.70
C ASP A 30 8.64 0.27 -2.12
N TRP A 31 7.40 0.31 -2.61
CA TRP A 31 6.39 1.26 -2.15
C TRP A 31 5.68 0.84 -0.86
N GLU A 32 5.89 -0.38 -0.35
CA GLU A 32 5.15 -0.86 0.83
C GLU A 32 5.30 0.02 2.08
N PRO A 33 6.51 0.47 2.47
CA PRO A 33 6.65 1.34 3.63
C PRO A 33 5.83 2.64 3.52
N VAL A 34 5.83 3.25 2.33
CA VAL A 34 5.05 4.47 2.04
C VAL A 34 3.55 4.17 2.07
N MET A 35 3.11 3.11 1.37
CA MET A 35 1.69 2.72 1.32
C MET A 35 1.15 2.35 2.70
N ASN A 36 1.89 1.60 3.51
CA ASN A 36 1.44 1.20 4.84
C ASN A 36 1.31 2.41 5.78
N ALA A 37 2.25 3.36 5.72
CA ALA A 37 2.15 4.61 6.46
C ALA A 37 0.93 5.46 6.03
N ILE A 38 0.67 5.57 4.72
CA ILE A 38 -0.51 6.27 4.19
C ILE A 38 -1.80 5.56 4.62
N ILE A 39 -1.90 4.24 4.44
CA ILE A 39 -3.09 3.43 4.84
C ILE A 39 -3.43 3.67 6.32
N GLN A 40 -2.41 3.69 7.18
CA GLN A 40 -2.61 3.91 8.61
C GLN A 40 -3.12 5.32 8.94
N ILE A 41 -2.77 6.32 8.13
CA ILE A 41 -3.25 7.71 8.28
C ILE A 41 -4.67 7.86 7.73
N GLU A 42 -4.92 7.31 6.55
CA GLU A 42 -6.14 7.53 5.76
C GLU A 42 -7.33 6.72 6.27
N SER A 43 -7.11 5.46 6.67
CA SER A 43 -8.20 4.53 6.98
C SER A 43 -7.97 3.67 8.21
N LYS A 44 -6.76 3.69 8.80
CA LYS A 44 -6.33 2.73 9.83
C LYS A 44 -6.48 1.27 9.34
N GLY A 45 -6.30 1.04 8.05
CA GLY A 45 -6.46 -0.28 7.42
C GLY A 45 -7.91 -0.66 7.08
N ASN A 46 -8.90 0.21 7.31
CA ASN A 46 -10.30 -0.11 7.02
C ASN A 46 -10.59 -0.05 5.52
N ALA A 47 -10.77 -1.21 4.89
CA ALA A 47 -11.13 -1.32 3.48
C ALA A 47 -12.50 -0.75 3.13
N ALA A 48 -13.41 -0.63 4.11
CA ALA A 48 -14.74 -0.04 3.94
C ALA A 48 -14.80 1.46 4.31
N ALA A 49 -13.66 2.12 4.55
CA ALA A 49 -13.64 3.54 4.91
C ALA A 49 -14.23 4.42 3.79
N VAL A 50 -15.09 5.36 4.17
CA VAL A 50 -15.74 6.32 3.26
C VAL A 50 -15.64 7.72 3.86
N ASN A 51 -15.11 8.66 3.09
CA ASN A 51 -15.06 10.08 3.41
C ASN A 51 -15.44 10.90 2.17
N GLY A 52 -16.74 11.19 2.02
CA GLY A 52 -17.26 11.82 0.81
C GLY A 52 -16.91 11.00 -0.45
N PRO A 53 -16.23 11.59 -1.46
CA PRO A 53 -15.87 10.85 -2.67
C PRO A 53 -14.68 9.90 -2.47
N TYR A 54 -13.94 9.99 -1.37
CA TYR A 54 -12.74 9.20 -1.09
C TYR A 54 -13.12 7.91 -0.37
N VAL A 55 -12.65 6.76 -0.87
CA VAL A 55 -13.04 5.46 -0.30
C VAL A 55 -11.87 4.48 -0.25
N GLY A 56 -11.99 3.48 0.63
CA GLY A 56 -11.04 2.39 0.76
C GLY A 56 -9.81 2.71 1.60
N VAL A 57 -8.88 1.74 1.65
CA VAL A 57 -7.71 1.80 2.53
C VAL A 57 -6.79 3.00 2.28
N LEU A 58 -6.73 3.46 1.03
CA LEU A 58 -5.91 4.59 0.59
C LEU A 58 -6.73 5.86 0.29
N GLN A 59 -8.03 5.86 0.62
CA GLN A 59 -8.94 6.98 0.39
C GLN A 59 -8.88 7.51 -1.05
N ILE A 60 -9.10 6.62 -2.02
CA ILE A 60 -8.95 6.92 -3.45
C ILE A 60 -10.19 7.65 -3.97
N SER A 61 -9.98 8.71 -4.75
CA SER A 61 -11.05 9.51 -5.37
C SER A 61 -11.46 8.97 -6.76
N PRO A 62 -12.64 9.33 -7.29
CA PRO A 62 -13.04 8.99 -8.67
C PRO A 62 -12.08 9.56 -9.73
N VAL A 63 -11.49 10.72 -9.47
CA VAL A 63 -10.53 11.37 -10.37
C VAL A 63 -9.26 10.53 -10.49
N LEU A 64 -8.78 9.95 -9.39
CA LEU A 64 -7.60 9.07 -9.39
C LEU A 64 -7.87 7.78 -10.17
N VAL A 65 -9.06 7.18 -10.03
CA VAL A 65 -9.47 6.01 -10.85
C VAL A 65 -9.47 6.36 -12.34
N LYS A 66 -10.04 7.52 -12.70
CA LYS A 66 -10.03 8.01 -14.09
C LYS A 66 -8.59 8.18 -14.60
N GLU A 67 -7.70 8.71 -13.78
CA GLU A 67 -6.31 8.93 -14.15
C GLU A 67 -5.54 7.62 -14.32
N CYS A 68 -5.70 6.64 -13.41
CA CYS A 68 -5.17 5.29 -13.59
C CYS A 68 -5.61 4.70 -14.93
N ASN A 69 -6.89 4.83 -15.27
CA ASN A 69 -7.43 4.32 -16.53
C ASN A 69 -6.88 5.06 -17.76
N ASN A 70 -6.58 6.37 -17.65
CA ASN A 70 -5.94 7.13 -18.71
C ASN A 70 -4.49 6.65 -18.94
N ILE A 71 -3.72 6.48 -17.86
CA ILE A 71 -2.34 5.99 -17.91
C ILE A 71 -2.30 4.59 -18.54
N LEU A 72 -3.16 3.68 -18.08
CA LEU A 72 -3.28 2.34 -18.64
C LEU A 72 -3.67 2.37 -20.13
N ARG A 73 -4.54 3.30 -20.54
CA ARG A 73 -4.89 3.47 -21.95
C ARG A 73 -3.70 3.95 -22.76
N SER A 74 -2.95 4.96 -22.28
CA SER A 74 -1.78 5.48 -22.99
C SER A 74 -0.64 4.46 -23.09
N SER A 75 -0.55 3.53 -22.14
CA SER A 75 0.42 2.44 -22.17
C SER A 75 -0.04 1.21 -23.00
N GLY A 76 -1.16 1.30 -23.71
CA GLY A 76 -1.73 0.20 -24.50
C GLY A 76 -2.38 -0.93 -23.69
N SER A 77 -2.49 -0.79 -22.36
CA SER A 77 -3.13 -1.81 -21.52
C SER A 77 -4.64 -1.82 -21.71
N LYS A 78 -5.22 -3.04 -21.72
CA LYS A 78 -6.69 -3.26 -21.76
C LYS A 78 -7.34 -3.20 -20.38
N LYS A 79 -6.56 -3.27 -19.28
CA LYS A 79 -7.09 -3.27 -17.90
C LYS A 79 -7.76 -1.95 -17.55
N ARG A 80 -8.91 -2.00 -16.87
CA ARG A 80 -9.61 -0.80 -16.37
C ARG A 80 -10.13 -1.03 -14.96
N TYR A 81 -10.03 0.00 -14.13
CA TYR A 81 -10.64 0.04 -12.81
C TYR A 81 -12.01 0.70 -12.86
N SER A 82 -12.91 0.14 -12.06
CA SER A 82 -14.21 0.70 -11.71
C SER A 82 -14.13 1.46 -10.38
N LEU A 83 -15.19 2.19 -10.03
CA LEU A 83 -15.25 2.92 -8.76
C LEU A 83 -15.31 1.99 -7.53
N SER A 84 -15.86 0.78 -7.67
CA SER A 84 -15.94 -0.19 -6.56
C SER A 84 -14.58 -0.84 -6.26
N ASP A 85 -13.67 -0.88 -7.22
CA ASP A 85 -12.32 -1.46 -7.03
C ASP A 85 -11.51 -0.75 -5.94
N ARG A 86 -11.88 0.49 -5.60
CA ARG A 86 -11.27 1.25 -4.51
C ARG A 86 -11.47 0.62 -3.13
N PHE A 87 -12.49 -0.23 -2.95
CA PHE A 87 -12.69 -0.98 -1.70
C PHE A 87 -11.77 -2.20 -1.59
N SER A 88 -11.09 -2.61 -2.66
CA SER A 88 -10.09 -3.67 -2.61
C SER A 88 -8.73 -3.10 -2.25
N ALA A 89 -8.13 -3.56 -1.14
CA ALA A 89 -6.80 -3.12 -0.72
C ALA A 89 -5.74 -3.42 -1.80
N ALA A 90 -5.78 -4.61 -2.40
CA ALA A 90 -4.85 -5.00 -3.46
C ALA A 90 -4.95 -4.08 -4.68
N LYS A 91 -6.17 -3.82 -5.19
CA LYS A 91 -6.36 -2.92 -6.34
C LYS A 91 -6.03 -1.47 -6.00
N SER A 92 -6.24 -1.05 -4.75
CA SER A 92 -5.85 0.28 -4.29
C SER A 92 -4.33 0.47 -4.31
N LYS A 93 -3.58 -0.52 -3.82
CA LYS A 93 -2.11 -0.53 -3.89
C LYS A 93 -1.62 -0.53 -5.33
N GLU A 94 -2.27 -1.29 -6.21
CA GLU A 94 -1.91 -1.29 -7.64
C GLU A 94 -2.17 0.07 -8.30
N MET A 95 -3.31 0.71 -8.03
CA MET A 95 -3.59 2.08 -8.49
C MET A 95 -2.57 3.09 -7.97
N PHE A 96 -2.11 2.95 -6.72
CA PHE A 96 -1.02 3.78 -6.19
C PHE A 96 0.24 3.66 -7.03
N VAL A 97 0.68 2.42 -7.32
CA VAL A 97 1.89 2.16 -8.11
C VAL A 97 1.76 2.70 -9.54
N ILE A 98 0.60 2.55 -10.20
CA ILE A 98 0.36 3.09 -11.55
C ILE A 98 0.48 4.62 -11.58
N ILE A 99 -0.07 5.30 -10.57
CA ILE A 99 0.07 6.76 -10.47
C ILE A 99 1.53 7.16 -10.25
N GLN A 100 2.25 6.46 -9.38
CA GLN A 100 3.66 6.75 -9.11
C GLN A 100 4.55 6.49 -10.32
N SER A 101 4.36 5.39 -11.05
CA SER A 101 5.17 5.07 -12.22
C SER A 101 5.08 6.13 -13.31
N PHE A 102 3.93 6.80 -13.44
CA PHE A 102 3.72 7.84 -14.46
C PHE A 102 4.11 9.23 -13.97
N HIS A 103 3.64 9.64 -12.79
CA HIS A 103 3.81 11.01 -12.30
C HIS A 103 5.05 11.20 -11.40
N ASN A 104 5.74 10.13 -11.03
CA ASN A 104 6.94 10.12 -10.20
C ASN A 104 7.96 9.08 -10.69
N PRO A 105 8.45 9.18 -11.95
CA PRO A 105 9.27 8.14 -12.58
C PRO A 105 10.64 7.92 -11.91
N LEU A 106 11.10 8.88 -11.11
CA LEU A 106 12.35 8.77 -10.32
C LEU A 106 12.13 8.20 -8.91
N ASN A 107 10.91 7.74 -8.60
CA ASN A 107 10.54 7.12 -7.32
C ASN A 107 10.89 7.96 -6.09
N SER A 108 10.69 9.28 -6.14
CA SER A 108 10.91 10.15 -4.97
C SER A 108 9.82 9.92 -3.92
N ILE A 109 10.20 9.50 -2.71
CA ILE A 109 9.28 9.28 -1.58
C ILE A 109 8.52 10.57 -1.25
N GLU A 110 9.21 11.70 -1.14
CA GLU A 110 8.57 12.98 -0.83
C GLU A 110 7.55 13.37 -1.90
N ARG A 111 7.93 13.24 -3.19
CA ARG A 111 7.01 13.52 -4.30
C ARG A 111 5.80 12.60 -4.26
N ALA A 112 5.98 11.32 -3.97
CA ALA A 112 4.89 10.35 -3.85
C ALA A 112 3.85 10.79 -2.82
N ILE A 113 4.34 11.16 -1.63
CA ILE A 113 3.50 11.57 -0.51
C ILE A 113 2.77 12.88 -0.81
N ARG A 114 3.47 13.86 -1.40
CA ARG A 114 2.85 15.16 -1.75
C ARG A 114 1.83 15.02 -2.87
N LEU A 115 2.13 14.20 -3.87
CA LEU A 115 1.19 13.89 -4.95
C LEU A 115 -0.07 13.23 -4.40
N TRP A 116 0.07 12.28 -3.49
CA TRP A 116 -1.09 11.62 -2.88
C TRP A 116 -1.95 12.60 -2.07
N SER A 117 -1.32 13.54 -1.36
CA SER A 117 -2.02 14.54 -0.55
C SER A 117 -2.66 15.68 -1.35
N GLY A 118 -1.99 16.18 -2.40
CA GLY A 118 -2.34 17.43 -3.08
C GLY A 118 -2.60 17.31 -4.59
N GLY A 119 -2.49 16.11 -5.15
CA GLY A 119 -2.59 15.85 -6.59
C GLY A 119 -1.35 16.29 -7.37
N ILE A 120 -1.39 16.18 -8.70
CA ILE A 120 -0.26 16.44 -9.61
C ILE A 120 0.30 17.87 -9.49
N ARG A 121 -0.55 18.83 -9.14
CA ARG A 121 -0.20 20.25 -8.94
C ARG A 121 -0.13 20.62 -7.46
N TYR A 122 0.33 19.71 -6.61
CA TYR A 122 0.42 19.94 -5.17
C TYR A 122 1.21 21.22 -4.84
N SER A 123 0.85 21.86 -3.73
CA SER A 123 1.64 22.93 -3.12
C SER A 123 2.53 22.35 -2.03
N VAL A 124 3.82 22.71 -2.02
CA VAL A 124 4.78 22.28 -1.00
C VAL A 124 4.33 22.69 0.40
N SER A 125 3.91 23.94 0.58
CA SER A 125 3.45 24.45 1.89
C SER A 125 2.20 23.73 2.36
N LYS A 126 1.20 23.53 1.48
CA LYS A 126 -0.06 22.87 1.84
C LYS A 126 0.09 21.38 2.15
N THR A 127 1.06 20.70 1.53
CA THR A 127 1.30 19.26 1.75
C THR A 127 2.31 18.96 2.85
N GLN A 128 2.98 19.98 3.41
CA GLN A 128 4.06 19.78 4.40
C GLN A 128 3.59 19.07 5.68
N ALA A 129 2.37 19.36 6.15
CA ALA A 129 1.83 18.71 7.35
C ALA A 129 1.56 17.23 7.11
N TYR A 130 1.05 16.88 5.92
CA TYR A 130 0.78 15.50 5.54
C TYR A 130 2.09 14.71 5.35
N LEU A 131 3.08 15.29 4.66
CA LEU A 131 4.41 14.70 4.52
C LEU A 131 5.01 14.32 5.88
N ARG A 132 5.02 15.25 6.84
CA ARG A 132 5.53 14.98 8.19
C ARG A 132 4.78 13.85 8.90
N LYS A 133 3.45 13.75 8.72
CA LYS A 133 2.66 12.66 9.30
C LYS A 133 3.07 11.30 8.73
N VAL A 134 3.24 11.20 7.40
CA VAL A 134 3.63 9.96 6.74
C VAL A 134 5.05 9.55 7.13
N MET A 135 6.02 10.48 7.05
CA MET A 135 7.42 10.19 7.40
C MET A 135 7.56 9.70 8.85
N ARG A 136 6.80 10.28 9.79
CA ARG A 136 6.78 9.82 11.20
C ARG A 136 6.19 8.41 11.38
N ARG A 137 5.40 7.91 10.43
CA ARG A 137 4.81 6.56 10.48
C ARG A 137 5.65 5.52 9.75
N MET A 138 6.64 5.94 8.99
CA MET A 138 7.59 5.05 8.31
C MET A 138 8.80 4.69 9.21
N ASN A 139 9.12 5.57 10.16
CA ASN A 139 10.15 5.37 11.18
C ASN A 139 9.55 4.77 12.45
#